data_AF-A0A4R4QN93-F1
#
_entry.id   AF-A0A4R4QN93-F1
#
_cell.length_a   1.000
_cell.length_b   1.000
_cell.length_c   1.000
_cell.angle_alpha   90.00
_cell.angle_beta   90.00
_cell.angle_gamma   90.00
#
_symmetry.space_group_name_H-M   'P 1'
#
loop_
_entity.id
_entity.type
_entity.pdbx_description
1 polymer ?
#
loop_
_entity_poly.entity_id
_entity_poly.type
_entity_poly.pdbx_seq_one_letter_code
_entity_poly.pdbx_strand_id
1 'polypeptide(L)'
;MPAAPGAFSLAVPPLFAALAPARNILIAGAGGGFDVYAGLPLAFALWRGGAQVHLASLSFSQLEMIDRKHWVAEHVAAVRPETTSPDWYFPEGTLARWLAAQELPPTVYAVPPLGVQTLREAYRHLIEEHDIDAVVLVDGGTDILLRGDESDLGTPVEDITSLAAAAALDVPIKLVTSLGFGIDAYDGVNHVEVLENLAALDRDGGYLGALSIPGSSREAAMYRDAVADAQAATPDRPSIVQGQIAAATSGAFGDVRFTRRTTGGDLFVNPLMAIYFTVDLDKLAARCLYLDRIENTIGRRQVITRIQAFRDELRHARIPRAYPH
;
A
#
# COMPACT_ATOMS: atom_id res chain seq x y z
N MET A 1 -4.76 -22.09 7.00
CA MET A 1 -4.07 -23.38 6.80
C MET A 1 -2.90 -23.15 5.85
N PRO A 2 -1.74 -23.80 6.02
CA PRO A 2 -0.67 -23.68 5.03
C PRO A 2 -1.19 -24.15 3.67
N ALA A 3 -0.81 -23.45 2.60
CA ALA A 3 -1.17 -23.82 1.24
C ALA A 3 -0.75 -25.27 0.96
N ALA A 4 -1.65 -26.07 0.39
CA ALA A 4 -1.36 -27.47 0.09
C ALA A 4 -0.14 -27.59 -0.84
N PRO A 5 0.73 -28.60 -0.69
CA PRO A 5 1.85 -28.80 -1.61
C PRO A 5 1.33 -28.89 -3.05
N GLY A 6 1.81 -27.99 -3.92
CA GLY A 6 1.35 -27.82 -5.31
C GLY A 6 0.33 -26.69 -5.54
N ALA A 7 -0.01 -25.88 -4.54
CA ALA A 7 -0.93 -24.75 -4.69
C ALA A 7 -0.43 -23.64 -5.64
N PHE A 8 0.88 -23.55 -5.84
CA PHE A 8 1.51 -22.53 -6.69
C PHE A 8 2.27 -23.18 -7.85
N SER A 9 2.22 -22.52 -9.01
CA SER A 9 2.92 -22.97 -10.22
C SER A 9 3.54 -21.77 -10.94
N LEU A 10 4.52 -22.02 -11.80
CA LEU A 10 5.09 -20.96 -12.65
C LEU A 10 4.08 -20.39 -13.68
N ALA A 11 2.96 -21.08 -13.90
CA ALA A 11 1.96 -20.65 -14.88
C ALA A 11 1.04 -19.54 -14.36
N VAL A 12 0.82 -19.46 -13.05
CA VAL A 12 -0.07 -18.48 -12.42
C VAL A 12 0.66 -17.82 -11.27
N PRO A 13 0.82 -16.48 -11.27
CA PRO A 13 1.48 -15.79 -10.17
C PRO A 13 0.80 -16.12 -8.83
N PRO A 14 1.57 -16.43 -7.76
CA PRO A 14 0.97 -16.88 -6.50
C PRO A 14 0.03 -15.85 -5.86
N LEU A 15 0.25 -14.55 -6.06
CA LEU A 15 -0.70 -13.48 -5.68
C LEU A 15 -2.11 -13.74 -6.26
N PHE A 16 -2.20 -14.02 -7.57
CA PHE A 16 -3.49 -14.32 -8.21
C PHE A 16 -4.03 -15.69 -7.80
N ALA A 17 -3.17 -16.69 -7.62
CA ALA A 17 -3.60 -18.01 -7.14
C ALA A 17 -4.21 -17.93 -5.73
N ALA A 18 -3.64 -17.10 -4.85
CA ALA A 18 -4.14 -16.88 -3.49
C ALA A 18 -5.47 -16.12 -3.47
N LEU A 19 -5.67 -15.17 -4.40
CA LEU A 19 -6.91 -14.40 -4.52
C LEU A 19 -8.00 -15.08 -5.37
N ALA A 20 -7.67 -16.16 -6.09
CA ALA A 20 -8.61 -16.86 -6.98
C ALA A 20 -9.95 -17.29 -6.35
N PRO A 21 -10.02 -17.72 -5.07
CA PRO A 21 -11.31 -18.10 -4.47
C PRO A 21 -12.11 -16.90 -3.93
N ALA A 22 -11.52 -15.70 -3.86
CA ALA A 22 -12.16 -14.50 -3.35
C ALA A 22 -13.10 -13.86 -4.37
N ARG A 23 -14.21 -13.28 -3.90
CA ARG A 23 -15.20 -12.59 -4.73
C ARG A 23 -15.25 -11.10 -4.47
N ASN A 24 -15.12 -10.69 -3.21
CA ASN A 24 -15.23 -9.31 -2.76
C ASN A 24 -13.92 -8.93 -2.06
N ILE A 25 -13.09 -8.17 -2.78
CA ILE A 25 -11.71 -7.91 -2.41
C ILE A 25 -11.57 -6.44 -2.01
N LEU A 26 -11.13 -6.19 -0.78
CA LEU A 26 -10.71 -4.86 -0.35
C LEU A 26 -9.23 -4.67 -0.65
N ILE A 27 -8.90 -3.69 -1.49
CA ILE A 27 -7.53 -3.23 -1.72
C ILE A 27 -7.36 -1.90 -0.99
N ALA A 28 -6.55 -1.88 0.06
CA ALA A 28 -6.35 -0.70 0.90
C ALA A 28 -4.90 -0.21 0.84
N GLY A 29 -4.70 1.08 0.52
CA GLY A 29 -3.38 1.71 0.63
C GLY A 29 -2.92 1.81 2.08
N ALA A 30 -1.72 1.31 2.38
CA ALA A 30 -1.22 1.12 3.74
C ALA A 30 -0.48 2.35 4.29
N GLY A 31 0.41 2.97 3.51
CA GLY A 31 1.31 4.09 3.87
C GLY A 31 0.73 5.49 3.66
N GLY A 32 -0.55 5.54 3.32
CA GLY A 32 -1.37 6.75 3.27
C GLY A 32 -1.24 7.62 2.02
N GLY A 33 -2.20 8.53 1.85
CA GLY A 33 -2.26 9.44 0.71
C GLY A 33 -2.42 8.75 -0.64
N PHE A 34 -1.32 8.47 -1.34
CA PHE A 34 -1.31 7.94 -2.70
C PHE A 34 -1.13 6.41 -2.79
N ASP A 35 -0.94 5.71 -1.68
CA ASP A 35 -0.64 4.28 -1.68
C ASP A 35 -1.71 3.40 -2.34
N VAL A 36 -2.98 3.83 -2.28
CA VAL A 36 -4.06 3.16 -3.01
C VAL A 36 -3.77 3.06 -4.52
N TYR A 37 -2.98 3.98 -5.10
CA TYR A 37 -2.60 3.93 -6.51
C TYR A 37 -1.70 2.73 -6.82
N ALA A 38 -0.82 2.33 -5.90
CA ALA A 38 0.00 1.15 -6.08
C ALA A 38 -0.85 -0.13 -6.18
N GLY A 39 -2.11 -0.10 -5.72
CA GLY A 39 -3.07 -1.21 -5.87
C GLY A 39 -3.80 -1.25 -7.21
N LEU A 40 -3.73 -0.20 -8.02
CA LEU A 40 -4.54 -0.09 -9.25
C LEU A 40 -4.23 -1.15 -10.32
N PRO A 41 -2.96 -1.47 -10.64
CA PRO A 41 -2.66 -2.55 -11.58
C PRO A 41 -3.32 -3.88 -11.17
N LEU A 42 -3.28 -4.20 -9.88
CA LEU A 42 -3.94 -5.38 -9.32
C LEU A 42 -5.47 -5.28 -9.41
N ALA A 43 -6.06 -4.13 -9.05
CA ALA A 43 -7.49 -3.87 -9.15
C ALA A 43 -8.01 -4.07 -10.58
N PHE A 44 -7.30 -3.53 -11.58
CA PHE A 44 -7.66 -3.68 -13.00
C PHE A 44 -7.68 -5.13 -13.46
N ALA A 45 -6.68 -5.92 -13.05
CA ALA A 45 -6.61 -7.33 -13.37
C ALA A 45 -7.76 -8.12 -12.71
N LEU A 46 -8.08 -7.82 -11.45
CA LEU A 46 -9.14 -8.48 -10.69
C LEU A 46 -10.54 -8.13 -11.20
N TRP A 47 -10.82 -6.86 -11.51
CA TRP A 47 -12.07 -6.45 -12.15
C TRP A 47 -12.25 -7.14 -13.50
N ARG A 48 -11.21 -7.24 -14.32
CA ARG A 48 -11.26 -8.01 -15.59
C ARG A 48 -11.52 -9.50 -15.36
N GLY A 49 -11.03 -10.04 -14.26
CA GLY A 49 -11.29 -11.41 -13.80
C GLY A 49 -12.70 -11.64 -13.26
N GLY A 50 -13.51 -10.58 -13.11
CA GLY A 50 -14.89 -10.66 -12.62
C GLY A 50 -15.03 -10.57 -11.09
N ALA A 51 -13.94 -10.30 -10.36
CA ALA A 51 -14.02 -10.03 -8.92
C ALA A 51 -14.59 -8.64 -8.66
N GLN A 52 -15.30 -8.49 -7.53
CA GLN A 52 -15.69 -7.18 -7.01
C GLN A 52 -14.52 -6.65 -6.19
N VAL A 53 -13.99 -5.49 -6.59
CA VAL A 53 -12.89 -4.85 -5.89
C VAL A 53 -13.36 -3.52 -5.32
N HIS A 54 -13.08 -3.32 -4.03
CA HIS A 54 -13.34 -2.12 -3.27
C HIS A 54 -12.00 -1.47 -2.95
N LEU A 55 -11.89 -0.17 -3.17
CA LEU A 55 -10.66 0.57 -2.90
C LEU A 55 -10.78 1.34 -1.59
N ALA A 56 -9.74 1.30 -0.77
CA ALA A 56 -9.62 2.15 0.41
C ALA A 56 -8.26 2.86 0.49
N SER A 57 -8.25 4.02 1.13
CA SER A 57 -7.07 4.86 1.34
C SER A 57 -7.03 5.31 2.79
N LEU A 58 -5.88 5.14 3.45
CA LEU A 58 -5.57 5.88 4.66
C LEU A 58 -5.23 7.32 4.26
N SER A 59 -6.21 8.21 4.32
CA SER A 59 -6.13 9.52 3.67
C SER A 59 -5.27 10.51 4.43
N PHE A 60 -4.47 11.29 3.69
CA PHE A 60 -3.80 12.49 4.21
C PHE A 60 -4.54 13.79 3.88
N SER A 61 -5.68 13.70 3.21
CA SER A 61 -6.56 14.84 2.98
C SER A 61 -7.26 15.27 4.26
N GLN A 62 -7.65 16.54 4.31
CA GLN A 62 -8.53 17.05 5.37
C GLN A 62 -9.97 16.54 5.19
N LEU A 63 -10.19 15.25 5.49
CA LEU A 63 -11.50 14.60 5.33
C LEU A 63 -12.58 15.28 6.16
N GLU A 64 -12.24 15.91 7.28
CA GLU A 64 -13.17 16.70 8.10
C GLU A 64 -13.83 17.87 7.34
N MET A 65 -13.25 18.28 6.21
CA MET A 65 -13.77 19.37 5.36
C MET A 65 -14.74 18.89 4.28
N ILE A 66 -14.94 17.58 4.11
CA ILE A 66 -15.93 17.05 3.15
C ILE A 66 -17.33 17.01 3.79
N ASP A 67 -18.37 17.10 2.96
CA ASP A 67 -19.76 17.06 3.42
C ASP A 67 -20.08 15.76 4.19
N ARG A 68 -20.72 15.89 5.36
CA ARG A 68 -21.05 14.78 6.26
C ARG A 68 -21.88 13.69 5.57
N LYS A 69 -22.65 14.02 4.53
CA LYS A 69 -23.42 13.02 3.76
C LYS A 69 -22.57 11.94 3.09
N HIS A 70 -21.27 12.18 2.89
CA HIS A 70 -20.35 11.22 2.30
C HIS A 70 -19.78 10.22 3.32
N TRP A 71 -20.02 10.42 4.62
CA TRP A 71 -19.52 9.53 5.65
C TRP A 71 -20.48 8.36 5.88
N VAL A 72 -20.01 7.15 5.63
CA VAL A 72 -20.76 5.89 5.78
C VAL A 72 -20.57 5.26 7.16
N ALA A 73 -19.50 5.65 7.86
CA ALA A 73 -19.29 5.35 9.28
C ALA A 73 -18.63 6.54 10.01
N GLU A 74 -18.34 6.39 11.30
CA GLU A 74 -17.66 7.42 12.10
C GLU A 74 -16.33 7.86 11.47
N HIS A 75 -15.59 6.89 10.92
CA HIS A 75 -14.24 7.08 10.40
C HIS A 75 -14.08 6.66 8.94
N VAL A 76 -15.19 6.49 8.20
CA VAL A 76 -15.16 6.03 6.81
C VAL A 76 -15.98 6.96 5.94
N ALA A 77 -15.34 7.57 4.94
CA ALA A 77 -15.97 8.36 3.92
C ALA A 77 -16.00 7.61 2.57
N ALA A 78 -17.16 7.51 1.95
CA ALA A 78 -17.31 7.02 0.58
C ALA A 78 -17.06 8.17 -0.40
N VAL A 79 -15.81 8.31 -0.87
CA VAL A 79 -15.44 9.33 -1.84
C VAL A 79 -15.88 8.88 -3.24
N ARG A 80 -16.74 9.69 -3.86
CA ARG A 80 -17.32 9.48 -5.20
C ARG A 80 -16.95 10.65 -6.11
N PRO A 81 -17.20 10.58 -7.44
CA PRO A 81 -16.79 11.64 -8.37
C PRO A 81 -17.29 13.05 -8.00
N GLU A 82 -18.48 13.13 -7.40
CA GLU A 82 -19.13 14.35 -6.95
C GLU A 82 -18.67 14.84 -5.57
N THR A 83 -17.88 14.05 -4.84
CA THR A 83 -17.35 14.45 -3.53
C THR A 83 -16.32 15.57 -3.73
N THR A 84 -16.61 16.73 -3.17
CA THR A 84 -15.72 17.90 -3.22
C THR A 84 -15.00 18.08 -1.89
N SER A 85 -13.73 18.44 -1.94
CA SER A 85 -12.95 18.93 -0.81
C SER A 85 -12.42 20.33 -1.15
N PRO A 86 -12.40 21.29 -0.21
CA PRO A 86 -11.72 22.57 -0.40
C PRO A 86 -10.20 22.43 -0.32
N ASP A 87 -9.69 21.25 0.06
CA ASP A 87 -8.26 20.97 0.15
C ASP A 87 -7.63 20.85 -1.25
N TRP A 88 -6.39 21.34 -1.39
CA TRP A 88 -5.61 21.23 -2.62
C TRP A 88 -5.04 19.82 -2.80
N TYR A 89 -4.99 19.02 -1.73
CA TYR A 89 -4.55 17.63 -1.73
C TYR A 89 -5.75 16.69 -1.53
N PHE A 90 -6.22 16.05 -2.60
CA PHE A 90 -7.33 15.08 -2.52
C PHE A 90 -7.21 13.92 -3.53
N PRO A 91 -6.21 13.02 -3.35
CA PRO A 91 -5.92 11.95 -4.28
C PRO A 91 -7.08 10.96 -4.44
N GLU A 92 -7.87 10.72 -3.40
CA GLU A 92 -9.04 9.84 -3.45
C GLU A 92 -10.14 10.43 -4.33
N GLY A 93 -10.40 11.74 -4.21
CA GLY A 93 -11.38 12.43 -5.06
C GLY A 93 -10.94 12.46 -6.52
N THR A 94 -9.65 12.66 -6.78
CA THR A 94 -9.11 12.57 -8.13
C THR A 94 -9.24 11.15 -8.69
N LEU A 95 -8.89 10.13 -7.90
CA LEU A 95 -9.01 8.74 -8.31
C LEU A 95 -10.47 8.37 -8.60
N ALA A 96 -11.42 8.78 -7.76
CA ALA A 96 -12.84 8.52 -7.97
C ALA A 96 -13.35 9.10 -9.30
N ARG A 97 -12.96 10.33 -9.64
CA ARG A 97 -13.30 10.96 -10.93
C ARG A 97 -12.65 10.25 -12.11
N TRP A 98 -11.37 9.89 -11.99
CA TRP A 98 -10.66 9.16 -13.03
C TRP A 98 -11.31 7.78 -13.28
N LEU A 99 -11.63 7.03 -12.21
CA LEU A 99 -12.32 5.74 -12.31
C LEU A 99 -13.67 5.88 -13.03
N ALA A 100 -14.47 6.90 -12.70
CA ALA A 100 -15.73 7.15 -13.38
C ALA A 100 -15.55 7.46 -14.87
N ALA A 101 -14.52 8.23 -15.25
CA ALA A 101 -14.21 8.52 -16.64
C ALA A 101 -13.78 7.27 -17.43
N GLN A 102 -13.24 6.26 -16.74
CA GLN A 102 -12.88 4.96 -17.32
C GLN A 102 -14.00 3.91 -17.22
N GLU A 103 -15.22 4.30 -16.82
CA GLU A 103 -16.37 3.41 -16.60
C GLU A 103 -16.10 2.28 -15.58
N LEU A 104 -15.24 2.55 -14.59
CA LEU A 104 -14.91 1.65 -13.49
C LEU A 104 -15.69 2.02 -12.21
N PRO A 105 -15.80 1.10 -11.22
CA PRO A 105 -16.41 1.40 -9.92
C PRO A 105 -15.75 2.63 -9.27
N PRO A 106 -16.47 3.75 -9.12
CA PRO A 106 -15.82 5.04 -8.87
C PRO A 106 -15.80 5.44 -7.39
N THR A 107 -15.86 4.46 -6.49
CA THR A 107 -15.87 4.71 -5.04
C THR A 107 -14.50 4.37 -4.45
N VAL A 108 -13.92 5.33 -3.73
CA VAL A 108 -12.71 5.14 -2.93
C VAL A 108 -13.07 5.44 -1.48
N TYR A 109 -12.93 4.46 -0.60
CA TYR A 109 -13.18 4.64 0.83
C TYR A 109 -11.99 5.35 1.46
N ALA A 110 -12.21 6.53 2.01
CA ALA A 110 -11.16 7.30 2.68
C ALA A 110 -11.33 7.19 4.19
N VAL A 111 -10.25 6.80 4.88
CA VAL A 111 -10.18 6.69 6.34
C VAL A 111 -9.13 7.69 6.83
N PRO A 112 -9.42 8.54 7.85
CA PRO A 112 -8.44 9.52 8.32
C PRO A 112 -7.22 8.84 8.99
N PRO A 113 -6.12 9.57 9.24
CA PRO A 113 -4.95 9.00 9.91
C PRO A 113 -5.27 8.69 11.39
N LEU A 114 -5.46 7.41 11.68
CA LEU A 114 -5.94 6.89 12.97
C LEU A 114 -4.88 6.05 13.69
N GLY A 115 -5.21 5.58 14.90
CA GLY A 115 -4.51 4.47 15.55
C GLY A 115 -5.13 3.12 15.21
N VAL A 116 -4.50 2.05 15.68
CA VAL A 116 -4.80 0.66 15.31
C VAL A 116 -6.26 0.27 15.56
N GLN A 117 -6.81 0.54 16.75
CA GLN A 117 -8.18 0.11 17.08
C GLN A 117 -9.19 0.81 16.19
N THR A 118 -9.05 2.11 16.01
CA THR A 118 -10.00 2.91 15.23
C THR A 118 -9.94 2.58 13.74
N LEU A 119 -8.73 2.34 13.21
CA LEU A 119 -8.56 1.87 11.82
C LEU A 119 -9.14 0.46 11.63
N ARG A 120 -9.01 -0.41 12.63
CA ARG A 120 -9.64 -1.75 12.60
C ARG A 120 -11.16 -1.68 12.55
N GLU A 121 -11.78 -0.79 13.32
CA GLU A 121 -13.24 -0.60 13.23
C GLU A 121 -13.67 -0.09 11.85
N ALA A 122 -12.87 0.81 11.24
CA ALA A 122 -13.10 1.25 9.87
C ALA A 122 -13.02 0.10 8.86
N TYR A 123 -12.02 -0.78 8.97
CA TYR A 123 -11.94 -1.97 8.12
C TYR A 123 -13.06 -2.98 8.37
N ARG A 124 -13.47 -3.20 9.63
CA ARG A 124 -14.62 -4.07 9.95
C ARG A 124 -15.90 -3.56 9.31
N HIS A 125 -16.15 -2.26 9.40
CA HIS A 125 -17.30 -1.65 8.72
C HIS A 125 -17.30 -1.94 7.21
N LEU A 126 -16.15 -1.77 6.55
CA LEU A 126 -16.03 -2.08 5.11
C LEU A 126 -16.20 -3.57 4.80
N ILE A 127 -15.70 -4.45 5.69
CA ILE A 127 -15.86 -5.90 5.54
C ILE A 127 -17.33 -6.30 5.61
N GLU A 128 -18.04 -5.79 6.61
CA GLU A 128 -19.46 -6.08 6.83
C GLU A 128 -20.34 -5.51 5.71
N GLU A 129 -20.10 -4.26 5.30
CA GLU A 129 -20.90 -3.57 4.27
C GLU A 129 -20.78 -4.21 2.87
N HIS A 130 -19.65 -4.87 2.58
CA HIS A 130 -19.34 -5.39 1.24
C HIS A 130 -19.11 -6.90 1.19
N ASP A 131 -19.38 -7.61 2.28
CA ASP A 131 -19.14 -9.05 2.40
C ASP A 131 -17.71 -9.42 1.94
N ILE A 132 -16.71 -8.65 2.39
CA ILE A 132 -15.31 -8.79 1.96
C ILE A 132 -14.76 -10.14 2.41
N ASP A 133 -14.25 -10.93 1.46
CA ASP A 133 -13.64 -12.24 1.71
C ASP A 133 -12.12 -12.26 1.47
N ALA A 134 -11.55 -11.14 0.98
CA ALA A 134 -10.11 -10.92 0.94
C ALA A 134 -9.71 -9.46 1.19
N VAL A 135 -8.67 -9.24 1.98
CA VAL A 135 -8.02 -7.93 2.19
C VAL A 135 -6.61 -7.97 1.64
N VAL A 136 -6.26 -6.97 0.83
CA VAL A 136 -4.91 -6.74 0.33
C VAL A 136 -4.47 -5.35 0.76
N LEU A 137 -3.50 -5.26 1.67
CA LEU A 137 -2.82 -4.01 1.93
C LEU A 137 -1.79 -3.75 0.84
N VAL A 138 -1.71 -2.51 0.37
CA VAL A 138 -0.79 -2.10 -0.68
C VAL A 138 0.07 -0.95 -0.21
N ASP A 139 1.38 -1.13 -0.32
CA ASP A 139 2.40 -0.15 0.04
C ASP A 139 3.07 0.37 -1.24
N GLY A 140 3.13 1.70 -1.37
CA GLY A 140 3.89 2.43 -2.37
C GLY A 140 5.38 2.52 -2.02
N GLY A 141 6.01 1.38 -1.84
CA GLY A 141 7.31 1.29 -1.20
C GLY A 141 7.53 -0.13 -0.71
N THR A 142 8.34 -0.26 0.31
CA THR A 142 8.78 -1.51 0.93
C THR A 142 8.94 -1.39 2.44
N ASP A 143 8.66 -0.24 3.04
CA ASP A 143 8.87 -0.03 4.47
C ASP A 143 7.85 -0.80 5.34
N ILE A 144 6.70 -1.21 4.79
CA ILE A 144 5.79 -2.15 5.46
C ILE A 144 6.44 -3.53 5.72
N LEU A 145 7.46 -3.90 4.95
CA LEU A 145 8.17 -5.19 5.08
C LEU A 145 9.21 -5.17 6.21
N LEU A 146 9.38 -4.04 6.89
CA LEU A 146 10.33 -3.87 7.97
C LEU A 146 9.80 -4.40 9.30
N ARG A 147 10.71 -4.85 10.15
CA ARG A 147 10.42 -5.52 11.42
C ARG A 147 10.57 -4.59 12.63
N GLY A 148 11.35 -3.52 12.50
CA GLY A 148 11.63 -2.54 13.54
C GLY A 148 13.08 -2.45 13.97
N ASP A 149 13.89 -3.48 13.73
CA ASP A 149 15.30 -3.56 14.12
C ASP A 149 16.27 -3.21 12.99
N GLU A 150 15.76 -2.79 11.83
CA GLU A 150 16.53 -2.25 10.69
C GLU A 150 17.32 -1.00 11.06
N SER A 151 18.31 -0.66 10.21
CA SER A 151 19.12 0.55 10.41
C SER A 151 18.25 1.81 10.48
N ASP A 152 17.25 1.91 9.60
CA ASP A 152 16.21 2.93 9.59
C ASP A 152 14.88 2.30 9.14
N LEU A 153 13.76 2.95 9.42
CA LEU A 153 12.42 2.43 9.13
C LEU A 153 11.67 3.16 8.02
N GLY A 154 12.21 4.25 7.45
CA GLY A 154 11.45 5.06 6.51
C GLY A 154 10.27 5.76 7.19
N THR A 155 9.06 5.53 6.72
CA THR A 155 7.82 6.17 7.17
C THR A 155 6.82 5.17 7.75
N PRO A 156 7.20 4.36 8.75
CA PRO A 156 6.48 3.12 9.11
C PRO A 156 5.11 3.33 9.79
N VAL A 157 4.73 4.58 10.08
CA VAL A 157 3.61 4.88 11.00
C VAL A 157 2.29 4.41 10.39
N GLU A 158 2.01 4.82 9.16
CA GLU A 158 0.81 4.46 8.44
C GLU A 158 0.78 2.96 8.11
N ASP A 159 1.82 2.45 7.48
CA ASP A 159 1.94 1.06 7.03
C ASP A 159 1.73 0.05 8.15
N ILE A 160 2.41 0.28 9.28
CA ILE A 160 2.36 -0.64 10.41
C ILE A 160 1.07 -0.47 11.20
N THR A 161 0.43 0.71 11.18
CA THR A 161 -0.94 0.86 11.72
C THR A 161 -1.93 0.05 10.89
N SER A 162 -1.84 0.12 9.56
CA SER A 162 -2.67 -0.65 8.63
C SER A 162 -2.44 -2.15 8.80
N LEU A 163 -1.19 -2.59 8.91
CA LEU A 163 -0.81 -3.98 9.17
C LEU A 163 -1.41 -4.49 10.49
N ALA A 164 -1.26 -3.72 11.59
CA ALA A 164 -1.79 -4.08 12.91
C ALA A 164 -3.33 -4.16 12.93
N ALA A 165 -3.98 -3.22 12.25
CA ALA A 165 -5.43 -3.19 12.14
C ALA A 165 -5.93 -4.42 11.38
N ALA A 166 -5.30 -4.72 10.23
CA ALA A 166 -5.69 -5.82 9.35
C ALA A 166 -5.40 -7.22 9.91
N ALA A 167 -4.30 -7.38 10.66
CA ALA A 167 -3.91 -8.68 11.23
C ALA A 167 -4.98 -9.27 12.16
N ALA A 168 -5.73 -8.41 12.86
CA ALA A 168 -6.78 -8.82 13.78
C ALA A 168 -8.18 -8.88 13.15
N LEU A 169 -8.29 -8.75 11.82
CA LEU A 169 -9.54 -8.95 11.08
C LEU A 169 -9.76 -10.44 10.85
N ASP A 170 -11.02 -10.87 10.97
CA ASP A 170 -11.48 -12.22 10.66
C ASP A 170 -11.90 -12.28 9.18
N VAL A 171 -10.91 -12.32 8.29
CA VAL A 171 -11.09 -12.42 6.83
C VAL A 171 -10.30 -13.63 6.32
N PRO A 172 -10.88 -14.46 5.42
CA PRO A 172 -10.23 -15.69 4.95
C PRO A 172 -8.86 -15.48 4.30
N ILE A 173 -8.71 -14.40 3.51
CA ILE A 173 -7.47 -14.08 2.81
C ILE A 173 -7.00 -12.69 3.23
N LYS A 174 -5.77 -12.61 3.73
CA LYS A 174 -5.11 -11.35 4.10
C LYS A 174 -3.71 -11.33 3.51
N LEU A 175 -3.46 -10.39 2.61
CA LEU A 175 -2.17 -10.24 1.92
C LEU A 175 -1.63 -8.82 2.09
N VAL A 176 -0.31 -8.69 1.99
CA VAL A 176 0.37 -7.41 1.80
C VAL A 176 1.12 -7.48 0.48
N THR A 177 1.05 -6.42 -0.32
CA THR A 177 1.84 -6.30 -1.54
C THR A 177 2.52 -4.94 -1.62
N SER A 178 3.82 -4.96 -1.80
CA SER A 178 4.67 -3.77 -1.92
C SER A 178 5.01 -3.54 -3.39
N LEU A 179 4.86 -2.31 -3.89
CA LEU A 179 5.24 -1.90 -5.25
C LEU A 179 6.09 -0.63 -5.17
N GLY A 180 7.26 -0.65 -5.81
CA GLY A 180 8.18 0.48 -5.74
C GLY A 180 9.49 0.17 -5.03
N PHE A 181 9.97 -1.07 -5.09
CA PHE A 181 11.26 -1.46 -4.50
C PHE A 181 12.38 -0.49 -4.90
N GLY A 182 13.07 0.07 -3.89
CA GLY A 182 14.09 1.09 -4.10
C GLY A 182 13.67 2.50 -3.69
N ILE A 183 12.38 2.83 -3.71
CA ILE A 183 11.90 4.21 -3.55
C ILE A 183 12.19 4.76 -2.15
N ASP A 184 11.99 3.96 -1.11
CA ASP A 184 12.14 4.38 0.30
C ASP A 184 13.60 4.52 0.75
N ALA A 185 14.56 4.27 -0.15
CA ALA A 185 15.97 4.59 0.13
C ALA A 185 16.16 6.07 0.45
N TYR A 186 15.30 6.94 -0.11
CA TYR A 186 15.29 8.36 0.19
C TYR A 186 14.93 8.66 1.66
N ASP A 187 14.09 7.82 2.25
CA ASP A 187 13.65 7.92 3.65
C ASP A 187 14.49 7.00 4.58
N GLY A 188 15.63 6.49 4.10
CA GLY A 188 16.62 5.77 4.90
C GLY A 188 16.50 4.24 4.88
N VAL A 189 15.52 3.68 4.17
CA VAL A 189 15.33 2.22 4.10
C VAL A 189 16.50 1.54 3.38
N ASN A 190 17.08 0.54 4.04
CA ASN A 190 18.12 -0.29 3.44
C ASN A 190 17.50 -1.49 2.69
N HIS A 191 17.58 -1.47 1.36
CA HIS A 191 16.99 -2.52 0.52
C HIS A 191 17.62 -3.92 0.68
N VAL A 192 18.86 -4.03 1.21
CA VAL A 192 19.42 -5.34 1.55
C VAL A 192 18.68 -5.93 2.76
N GLU A 193 18.37 -5.11 3.77
CA GLU A 193 17.60 -5.53 4.94
C GLU A 193 16.15 -5.92 4.57
N VAL A 194 15.53 -5.24 3.60
CA VAL A 194 14.24 -5.65 3.00
C VAL A 194 14.35 -7.05 2.38
N LEU A 195 15.39 -7.31 1.59
CA LEU A 195 15.60 -8.62 0.97
C LEU A 195 15.88 -9.72 2.01
N GLU A 196 16.61 -9.40 3.09
CA GLU A 196 16.80 -10.31 4.23
C GLU A 196 15.46 -10.65 4.90
N ASN A 197 14.56 -9.67 5.05
CA ASN A 197 13.22 -9.88 5.61
C ASN A 197 12.36 -10.76 4.71
N LEU A 198 12.34 -10.49 3.40
CA LEU A 198 11.64 -11.31 2.42
C LEU A 198 12.15 -12.75 2.42
N ALA A 199 13.47 -12.95 2.46
CA ALA A 199 14.06 -14.28 2.55
C ALA A 199 13.68 -15.01 3.85
N ALA A 200 13.53 -14.27 4.96
CA ALA A 200 13.06 -14.84 6.21
C ALA A 200 11.56 -15.20 6.18
N LEU A 201 10.73 -14.36 5.55
CA LEU A 201 9.32 -14.67 5.31
C LEU A 201 9.14 -15.88 4.40
N ASP A 202 9.97 -16.00 3.36
CA ASP A 202 9.96 -17.15 2.46
C ASP A 202 10.28 -18.46 3.17
N ARG A 203 11.30 -18.47 4.04
CA ARG A 203 11.59 -19.64 4.90
C ARG A 203 10.41 -20.04 5.79
N ASP A 204 9.61 -19.08 6.21
CA ASP A 204 8.40 -19.32 7.00
C ASP A 204 7.18 -19.68 6.12
N GLY A 205 7.33 -19.71 4.79
CA GLY A 205 6.26 -19.94 3.82
C GLY A 205 5.26 -18.78 3.73
N GLY A 206 5.72 -17.55 4.00
CA GLY A 206 4.92 -16.33 3.95
C GLY A 206 5.21 -15.43 2.76
N TYR A 207 6.22 -15.72 1.96
CA TYR A 207 6.47 -14.98 0.72
C TYR A 207 5.74 -15.66 -0.45
N LEU A 208 4.86 -14.92 -1.12
CA LEU A 208 4.13 -15.36 -2.31
C LEU A 208 4.93 -15.06 -3.59
N GLY A 209 6.15 -14.57 -3.47
CA GLY A 209 6.98 -14.24 -4.62
C GLY A 209 6.73 -12.85 -5.17
N ALA A 210 7.31 -12.64 -6.35
CA ALA A 210 7.29 -11.37 -7.05
C ALA A 210 6.55 -11.46 -8.38
N LEU A 211 5.88 -10.37 -8.75
CA LEU A 211 5.17 -10.23 -10.02
C LEU A 211 5.50 -8.90 -10.68
N SER A 212 6.14 -8.95 -11.85
CA SER A 212 6.38 -7.75 -12.65
C SER A 212 5.11 -7.32 -13.38
N ILE A 213 4.84 -6.01 -13.40
CA ILE A 213 3.80 -5.41 -14.24
C ILE A 213 4.35 -5.28 -15.67
N PRO A 214 3.82 -5.99 -16.68
CA PRO A 214 4.34 -5.88 -18.04
C PRO A 214 4.08 -4.49 -18.59
N GLY A 215 5.11 -3.77 -19.06
CA GLY A 215 4.99 -2.35 -19.42
C GLY A 215 4.01 -2.04 -20.57
N SER A 216 3.79 -3.00 -21.46
CA SER A 216 2.82 -2.94 -22.56
C SER A 216 1.44 -3.50 -22.21
N SER A 217 1.21 -3.91 -20.96
CA SER A 217 -0.09 -4.38 -20.49
C SER A 217 -1.11 -3.25 -20.39
N ARG A 218 -2.39 -3.61 -20.40
CA ARG A 218 -3.48 -2.66 -20.16
C ARG A 218 -3.37 -2.05 -18.77
N GLU A 219 -3.02 -2.87 -17.79
CA GLU A 219 -2.85 -2.52 -16.39
C GLU A 219 -1.78 -1.44 -16.23
N ALA A 220 -0.62 -1.58 -16.89
CA ALA A 220 0.43 -0.57 -16.90
C ALA A 220 0.01 0.73 -17.58
N ALA A 221 -0.69 0.64 -18.73
CA ALA A 221 -1.16 1.82 -19.45
C ALA A 221 -2.17 2.63 -18.63
N MET A 222 -3.17 1.96 -18.04
CA MET A 222 -4.18 2.57 -17.18
C MET A 222 -3.58 3.14 -15.90
N TYR A 223 -2.61 2.46 -15.29
CA TYR A 223 -1.91 2.96 -14.11
C TYR A 223 -1.15 4.26 -14.41
N ARG A 224 -0.40 4.32 -15.52
CA ARG A 224 0.29 5.55 -15.93
C ARG A 224 -0.66 6.71 -16.19
N ASP A 225 -1.81 6.43 -16.79
CA ASP A 225 -2.86 7.43 -17.04
C ASP A 225 -3.44 7.97 -15.73
N ALA A 226 -3.81 7.10 -14.79
CA ALA A 226 -4.29 7.49 -13.46
C ALA A 226 -3.26 8.32 -12.69
N VAL A 227 -1.98 7.92 -12.71
CA VAL A 227 -0.90 8.68 -12.06
C VAL A 227 -0.73 10.05 -12.71
N ALA A 228 -0.78 10.14 -14.04
CA ALA A 228 -0.66 11.41 -14.75
C ALA A 228 -1.83 12.35 -14.46
N ASP A 229 -3.07 11.84 -14.42
CA ASP A 229 -4.26 12.60 -14.03
C ASP A 229 -4.12 13.15 -12.60
N ALA A 230 -3.68 12.31 -11.68
CA ALA A 230 -3.48 12.71 -10.30
C ALA A 230 -2.35 13.72 -10.12
N GLN A 231 -1.26 13.61 -10.88
CA GLN A 231 -0.20 14.61 -10.92
C GLN A 231 -0.72 15.97 -11.45
N ALA A 232 -1.55 15.96 -12.50
CA ALA A 232 -2.16 17.17 -13.03
C ALA A 232 -3.13 17.84 -12.04
N ALA A 233 -3.84 17.03 -11.24
CA ALA A 233 -4.75 17.52 -10.20
C ALA A 233 -4.06 17.96 -8.91
N THR A 234 -2.79 17.56 -8.68
CA THR A 234 -2.02 17.89 -7.47
C THR A 234 -0.66 18.51 -7.81
N PRO A 235 -0.61 19.61 -8.61
CA PRO A 235 0.63 20.13 -9.18
C PRO A 235 1.65 20.59 -8.13
N ASP A 236 1.19 21.02 -6.95
CA ASP A 236 2.06 21.50 -5.86
C ASP A 236 2.72 20.37 -5.07
N ARG A 237 2.02 19.23 -4.88
CA ARG A 237 2.59 18.02 -4.27
C ARG A 237 2.14 16.75 -4.99
N PRO A 238 2.66 16.50 -6.20
CA PRO A 238 2.44 15.22 -6.86
C PRO A 238 3.12 14.11 -6.06
N SER A 239 2.62 12.88 -6.21
CA SER A 239 3.26 11.70 -5.65
C SER A 239 4.59 11.40 -6.35
N ILE A 240 5.69 11.49 -5.60
CA ILE A 240 7.03 11.12 -6.07
C ILE A 240 7.10 9.59 -6.22
N VAL A 241 6.57 8.86 -5.26
CA VAL A 241 6.46 7.40 -5.25
C VAL A 241 5.80 6.90 -6.54
N GLN A 242 4.53 7.27 -6.74
CA GLN A 242 3.74 6.72 -7.85
C GLN A 242 4.25 7.21 -9.21
N GLY A 243 4.86 8.40 -9.26
CA GLY A 243 5.53 8.90 -10.46
C GLY A 243 6.78 8.08 -10.85
N GLN A 244 7.59 7.64 -9.87
CA GLN A 244 8.73 6.76 -10.13
C GLN A 244 8.29 5.37 -10.58
N ILE A 245 7.27 4.79 -9.96
CA ILE A 245 6.69 3.51 -10.38
C ILE A 245 6.14 3.63 -11.81
N ALA A 246 5.38 4.70 -12.11
CA ALA A 246 4.85 4.94 -13.45
C ALA A 246 5.96 5.03 -14.51
N ALA A 247 7.06 5.73 -14.20
CA ALA A 247 8.24 5.80 -15.05
C ALA A 247 8.93 4.43 -15.21
N ALA A 248 9.04 3.62 -14.15
CA ALA A 248 9.58 2.28 -14.23
C ALA A 248 8.73 1.37 -15.14
N THR A 249 7.39 1.48 -15.08
CA THR A 249 6.50 0.70 -15.96
C THR A 249 6.61 1.07 -17.44
N SER A 250 7.16 2.25 -17.79
CA SER A 250 7.44 2.64 -19.17
C SER A 250 8.88 2.28 -19.62
N GLY A 251 9.66 1.64 -18.75
CA GLY A 251 11.04 1.24 -19.03
C GLY A 251 12.08 2.34 -18.79
N ALA A 252 11.72 3.42 -18.08
CA ALA A 252 12.67 4.46 -17.72
C ALA A 252 13.67 3.98 -16.65
N PHE A 253 14.84 4.62 -16.59
CA PHE A 253 15.91 4.31 -15.64
C PHE A 253 16.70 5.56 -15.25
N GLY A 254 17.17 5.64 -13.99
CA GLY A 254 18.01 6.72 -13.47
C GLY A 254 17.23 7.94 -12.97
N ASP A 255 17.81 9.14 -13.08
CA ASP A 255 17.22 10.40 -12.63
C ASP A 255 16.12 10.87 -13.59
N VAL A 256 14.90 10.35 -13.41
CA VAL A 256 13.72 10.69 -14.22
C VAL A 256 12.94 11.82 -13.58
N ARG A 257 12.98 13.01 -14.19
CA ARG A 257 12.33 14.20 -13.64
C ARG A 257 10.92 14.41 -14.19
N PHE A 258 9.94 14.35 -13.30
CA PHE A 258 8.53 14.62 -13.61
C PHE A 258 7.89 15.66 -12.65
N THR A 259 8.65 16.20 -11.69
CA THR A 259 8.19 17.24 -10.77
C THR A 259 9.33 18.19 -10.36
N ARG A 260 9.00 19.40 -9.91
CA ARG A 260 9.96 20.34 -9.31
C ARG A 260 10.34 19.95 -7.87
N ARG A 261 9.58 19.07 -7.20
CA ARG A 261 9.91 18.61 -5.84
C ARG A 261 11.16 17.73 -5.77
N THR A 262 11.60 17.18 -6.89
CA THR A 262 12.79 16.33 -6.98
C THR A 262 14.01 17.11 -7.48
N THR A 263 13.93 18.45 -7.51
CA THR A 263 15.05 19.30 -7.94
C THR A 263 16.19 19.22 -6.93
N GLY A 264 17.27 18.51 -7.28
CA GLY A 264 18.50 18.43 -6.49
C GLY A 264 18.76 17.10 -5.78
N GLY A 265 17.88 16.10 -5.92
CA GLY A 265 18.15 14.72 -5.53
C GLY A 265 18.22 13.83 -6.77
N ASP A 266 19.14 12.87 -6.78
CA ASP A 266 19.20 11.86 -7.84
C ASP A 266 18.08 10.84 -7.59
N LEU A 267 16.98 10.93 -8.34
CA LEU A 267 16.04 9.82 -8.40
C LEU A 267 16.75 8.63 -9.04
N PHE A 268 16.39 7.42 -8.63
CA PHE A 268 16.98 6.20 -9.21
C PHE A 268 15.90 5.26 -9.67
N VAL A 269 15.12 5.72 -10.66
CA VAL A 269 14.09 4.89 -11.30
C VAL A 269 14.76 3.63 -11.84
N ASN A 270 14.18 2.48 -11.56
CA ASN A 270 14.71 1.21 -12.03
C ASN A 270 13.60 0.16 -12.18
N PRO A 271 13.85 -0.94 -12.92
CA PRO A 271 12.83 -1.95 -13.17
C PRO A 271 12.25 -2.65 -11.93
N LEU A 272 12.97 -2.68 -10.80
CA LEU A 272 12.46 -3.30 -9.57
C LEU A 272 11.26 -2.53 -9.00
N MET A 273 11.13 -1.24 -9.30
CA MET A 273 9.99 -0.43 -8.88
C MET A 273 8.67 -0.87 -9.54
N ALA A 274 8.73 -1.58 -10.68
CA ALA A 274 7.56 -2.12 -11.38
C ALA A 274 7.25 -3.59 -10.99
N ILE A 275 7.79 -4.06 -9.87
CA ILE A 275 7.63 -5.41 -9.35
C ILE A 275 6.85 -5.37 -8.04
N TYR A 276 5.75 -6.12 -7.98
CA TYR A 276 5.10 -6.43 -6.72
C TYR A 276 5.89 -7.47 -5.94
N PHE A 277 6.02 -7.25 -4.64
CA PHE A 277 6.47 -8.25 -3.67
C PHE A 277 5.30 -8.57 -2.74
N THR A 278 4.78 -9.79 -2.80
CA THR A 278 3.58 -10.17 -2.05
C THR A 278 3.92 -11.11 -0.92
N VAL A 279 3.34 -10.87 0.25
CA VAL A 279 3.48 -11.71 1.43
C VAL A 279 2.12 -11.98 2.08
N ASP A 280 2.04 -13.08 2.82
CA ASP A 280 0.95 -13.37 3.74
C ASP A 280 0.97 -12.37 4.90
N LEU A 281 -0.17 -11.71 5.15
CA LEU A 281 -0.25 -10.60 6.09
C LEU A 281 -0.01 -11.05 7.53
N ASP A 282 -0.57 -12.20 7.93
CA ASP A 282 -0.45 -12.67 9.32
C ASP A 282 0.98 -13.12 9.62
N LYS A 283 1.67 -13.73 8.65
CA LYS A 283 3.09 -14.07 8.76
C LYS A 283 3.98 -12.83 8.78
N LEU A 284 3.67 -11.79 8.00
CA LEU A 284 4.37 -10.51 8.09
C LEU A 284 4.17 -9.87 9.47
N ALA A 285 2.93 -9.79 9.95
CA ALA A 285 2.58 -9.24 11.24
C ALA A 285 3.33 -9.95 12.38
N ALA A 286 3.38 -11.28 12.36
CA ALA A 286 4.10 -12.07 13.36
C ALA A 286 5.62 -11.79 13.43
N ARG A 287 6.21 -11.19 12.38
CA ARG A 287 7.63 -10.83 12.34
C ARG A 287 7.92 -9.40 12.78
N CYS A 288 6.92 -8.53 12.83
CA CYS A 288 7.08 -7.16 13.32
C CYS A 288 7.26 -7.15 14.85
N LEU A 289 8.30 -6.46 15.31
CA LEU A 289 8.80 -6.54 16.69
C LEU A 289 8.06 -5.64 17.69
N TYR A 290 7.11 -4.84 17.21
CA TYR A 290 6.45 -3.81 18.01
C TYR A 290 4.95 -3.65 17.75
N LEU A 291 4.30 -4.59 17.05
CA LEU A 291 2.85 -4.54 16.83
C LEU A 291 2.05 -4.52 18.13
N ASP A 292 2.47 -5.33 19.11
CA ASP A 292 1.85 -5.40 20.43
C ASP A 292 1.92 -4.06 21.16
N ARG A 293 2.98 -3.28 20.94
CA ARG A 293 3.14 -1.95 21.51
C ARG A 293 2.09 -0.98 20.96
N ILE A 294 1.79 -1.03 19.66
CA ILE A 294 0.86 -0.08 19.03
C ILE A 294 -0.60 -0.54 19.03
N GLU A 295 -0.87 -1.79 19.42
CA GLU A 295 -2.22 -2.39 19.41
C GLU A 295 -3.28 -1.47 20.05
N ASN A 296 -3.04 -0.96 21.25
CA ASN A 296 -4.02 -0.16 21.99
C ASN A 296 -3.98 1.35 21.63
N THR A 297 -3.77 1.70 20.38
CA THR A 297 -3.76 3.10 19.91
C THR A 297 -5.09 3.46 19.24
N ILE A 298 -5.55 4.69 19.48
CA ILE A 298 -6.78 5.27 18.93
C ILE A 298 -6.44 6.32 17.86
N GLY A 299 -5.36 7.08 18.07
CA GLY A 299 -4.93 8.14 17.15
C GLY A 299 -3.47 7.99 16.72
N ARG A 300 -3.17 8.51 15.53
CA ARG A 300 -1.85 8.47 14.89
C ARG A 300 -0.69 8.90 15.81
N ARG A 301 -0.88 9.96 16.60
CA ARG A 301 0.17 10.46 17.52
C ARG A 301 0.62 9.40 18.53
N GLN A 302 -0.29 8.54 19.00
CA GLN A 302 0.06 7.48 19.93
C GLN A 302 0.91 6.40 19.23
N VAL A 303 0.61 6.09 17.97
CA VAL A 303 1.43 5.18 17.17
C VAL A 303 2.85 5.72 17.05
N ILE A 304 3.00 6.98 16.62
CA ILE A 304 4.30 7.65 16.47
C ILE A 304 5.14 7.52 17.75
N THR A 305 4.57 7.92 18.89
CA THR A 305 5.30 7.88 20.17
C THR A 305 5.67 6.46 20.60
N ARG A 306 4.83 5.45 20.31
CA ARG A 306 5.10 4.07 20.70
C ARG A 306 6.13 3.39 19.79
N ILE A 307 6.13 3.70 18.49
CA ILE A 307 7.20 3.26 17.58
C ILE A 307 8.53 3.88 18.01
N GLN A 308 8.56 5.18 18.30
CA GLN A 308 9.75 5.86 18.78
C GLN A 308 10.27 5.27 20.09
N ALA A 309 9.39 5.04 21.07
CA ALA A 309 9.79 4.40 22.33
C ALA A 309 10.39 3.00 22.13
N PHE A 310 9.81 2.19 21.24
CA PHE A 310 10.40 0.89 20.87
C PHE A 310 11.79 1.05 20.26
N ARG A 311 11.98 2.03 19.36
CA ARG A 311 13.29 2.30 18.73
C ARG A 311 14.33 2.74 19.75
N ASP A 312 13.97 3.56 20.73
CA ASP A 312 14.86 4.01 21.79
C ASP A 312 15.29 2.88 22.75
N GLU A 313 14.49 1.80 22.86
CA GLU A 313 14.81 0.60 23.65
C GLU A 313 15.78 -0.36 22.95
N LEU A 314 15.96 -0.23 21.63
CA LEU A 314 16.86 -1.12 20.88
C LEU A 314 18.31 -0.90 21.31
N ARG A 315 18.93 -1.97 21.82
CA ARG A 315 20.36 -1.93 22.17
C ARG A 315 21.22 -1.62 20.95
N HIS A 316 20.90 -2.26 19.82
CA HIS A 316 21.55 -2.06 18.52
C HIS A 316 20.53 -2.28 17.40
N ALA A 317 20.48 -1.36 16.44
CA ALA A 317 19.87 -1.60 15.14
C ALA A 317 20.79 -2.47 14.27
N ARG A 318 20.24 -3.06 13.21
CA ARG A 318 21.01 -3.77 12.19
C ARG A 318 22.00 -2.81 11.52
N ILE A 319 23.12 -3.39 11.08
CA ILE A 319 24.15 -2.67 10.35
C ILE A 319 23.76 -2.70 8.87
N PRO A 320 23.54 -1.53 8.24
CA PRO A 320 23.12 -1.49 6.85
C PRO A 320 24.20 -2.10 5.96
N ARG A 321 23.77 -2.84 4.94
CA ARG A 321 24.65 -3.50 3.98
C ARG A 321 24.48 -2.91 2.59
N ALA A 322 25.55 -2.96 1.81
CA ALA A 322 25.49 -2.69 0.38
C ALA A 322 25.14 -3.99 -0.37
N TYR A 323 24.31 -3.88 -1.40
CA TYR A 323 24.11 -5.00 -2.32
C TYR A 323 25.44 -5.23 -3.06
N PRO A 324 25.94 -6.48 -3.14
CA PRO A 324 27.20 -6.75 -3.83
C PRO A 324 27.08 -6.36 -5.30
N HIS A 325 28.04 -5.57 -5.79
CA HIS A 325 28.17 -5.12 -7.18
C HIS A 325 29.26 -5.89 -7.90
#